data_AF-A0A316FKI8-F1
#
_entry.id   AF-A0A316FKI8-F1
#
_cell.length_a   1.000
_cell.length_b   1.000
_cell.length_c   1.000
_cell.angle_alpha   90.00
_cell.angle_beta   90.00
_cell.angle_gamma   90.00
#
_symmetry.space_group_name_H-M   'P 1'
#
loop_
_entity.id
_entity.type
_entity.pdbx_description
1 polymer ?
#
loop_
_entity_poly.entity_id
_entity_poly.type
_entity_poly.pdbx_seq_one_letter_code
_entity_poly.pdbx_strand_id
1 'polypeptide(L)' 'MGAGFYMMIAMSIIMYRVAMADKKTGWIWSGIYLCVAMLLGKLFGLTIMMTLWSFALTFLIMFGFNLMQPSKK' A
#
# COMPACT_ATOMS: atom_id res chain seq x y z
N MET A 1 -15.17 -0.13 -13.99
CA MET A 1 -13.70 -0.07 -13.87
C MET A 1 -13.17 1.21 -13.18
N GLY A 2 -13.90 2.34 -13.16
CA GLY A 2 -13.35 3.61 -12.63
C GLY A 2 -13.11 3.67 -11.11
N ALA A 3 -14.09 3.28 -10.28
CA ALA A 3 -14.03 3.52 -8.84
C ALA A 3 -12.82 2.85 -8.14
N GLY A 4 -12.53 1.59 -8.45
CA GLY A 4 -11.38 0.87 -7.87
C GLY A 4 -10.03 1.47 -8.27
N PHE A 5 -9.92 1.99 -9.51
CA PHE A 5 -8.70 2.64 -9.98
C PHE A 5 -8.43 3.97 -9.28
N TYR A 6 -9.44 4.83 -9.14
CA TYR A 6 -9.30 6.08 -8.37
C TYR A 6 -8.98 5.81 -6.90
N MET A 7 -9.61 4.79 -6.32
CA MET A 7 -9.34 4.41 -4.93
C MET A 7 -7.92 3.87 -4.75
N MET A 8 -7.37 3.16 -5.74
CA MET A 8 -5.99 2.70 -5.73
C MET A 8 -5.01 3.90 -5.68
N ILE A 9 -5.23 4.91 -6.52
CA ILE A 9 -4.38 6.11 -6.50
C ILE A 9 -4.51 6.83 -5.15
N ALA A 10 -5.73 7.00 -4.63
CA ALA A 10 -5.95 7.65 -3.34
C ALA A 10 -5.26 6.90 -2.18
N MET A 11 -5.39 5.57 -2.14
CA MET A 11 -4.75 4.73 -1.13
C MET A 11 -3.23 4.70 -1.24
N SER A 12 -2.67 4.85 -2.45
CA SER A 12 -1.23 5.01 -2.64
C SER A 12 -0.70 6.29 -1.97
N ILE A 13 -1.43 7.40 -2.06
CA ILE A 13 -1.09 8.66 -1.39
C ILE A 13 -1.21 8.51 0.14
N ILE A 14 -2.23 7.80 0.62
CA ILE A 14 -2.38 7.51 2.05
C ILE A 14 -1.19 6.68 2.54
N MET A 15 -0.84 5.60 1.82
CA MET A 15 0.29 4.74 2.18
C MET A 15 1.62 5.50 2.19
N TYR A 16 1.82 6.42 1.24
CA TYR A 16 2.95 7.32 1.23
C TYR A 16 3.04 8.15 2.53
N ARG A 17 1.92 8.75 2.96
CA ARG A 17 1.86 9.58 4.17
C ARG A 17 2.05 8.75 5.43
N VAL A 18 1.46 7.57 5.51
CA VAL A 18 1.64 6.62 6.62
C VAL A 18 3.11 6.22 6.74
N ALA A 19 3.75 5.86 5.64
CA ALA A 19 5.17 5.52 5.62
C ALA A 19 6.08 6.70 6.02
N MET A 20 5.74 7.94 5.64
CA MET A 20 6.45 9.12 6.11
C MET A 20 6.23 9.40 7.60
N ALA A 21 5.03 9.17 8.13
CA ALA A 21 4.76 9.29 9.57
C ALA A 21 5.61 8.30 10.38
N ASP A 22 5.84 7.10 9.85
CA ASP A 22 6.73 6.09 10.42
C ASP A 22 8.23 6.33 10.12
N LYS A 23 8.60 7.51 9.60
CA LYS A 23 9.97 7.89 9.22
C LYS A 23 10.64 6.95 8.21
N LYS A 24 9.85 6.25 7.40
CA LYS A 24 10.32 5.38 6.30
C LYS A 24 10.31 6.15 4.98
N THR A 25 10.94 5.56 3.96
CA THR A 25 10.92 6.04 2.58
C THR A 25 9.52 5.88 1.96
N GLY A 26 8.67 6.89 2.13
CA GLY A 26 7.27 6.85 1.69
C GLY A 26 7.07 6.54 0.21
N TRP A 27 7.97 7.00 -0.66
CA TRP A 27 7.95 6.70 -2.09
C TRP A 27 8.08 5.19 -2.38
N ILE A 28 8.88 4.46 -1.60
CA ILE A 28 9.08 3.02 -1.78
C ILE A 28 7.80 2.27 -1.40
N TRP A 29 7.20 2.59 -0.26
CA TRP A 29 5.99 1.92 0.22
C TRP A 29 4.75 2.22 -0.63
N SER A 30 4.64 3.44 -1.16
CA SER A 30 3.64 3.79 -2.17
C SER A 30 3.80 2.97 -3.46
N GLY A 31 5.05 2.77 -3.92
CA GLY A 31 5.35 1.89 -5.05
C GLY A 31 4.98 0.43 -4.78
N ILE A 32 5.33 -0.10 -3.61
CA ILE A 32 4.97 -1.48 -3.21
C ILE A 32 3.45 -1.64 -3.21
N TYR A 33 2.72 -0.68 -2.64
CA TYR A 33 1.25 -0.71 -2.64
C TYR A 33 0.68 -0.77 -4.07
N LEU A 34 1.17 0.08 -4.99
CA LEU A 34 0.71 0.08 -6.38
C LEU A 34 0.95 -1.27 -7.07
N CYS A 35 2.12 -1.87 -6.86
CA CYS A 35 2.42 -3.21 -7.38
C CYS A 35 1.44 -4.26 -6.83
N VAL A 36 1.21 -4.29 -5.51
CA VAL A 36 0.29 -5.23 -4.87
C VAL A 36 -1.14 -5.04 -5.38
N ALA A 37 -1.60 -3.79 -5.46
CA ALA A 37 -2.94 -3.45 -5.91
C ALA A 37 -3.18 -3.78 -7.39
N MET A 38 -2.19 -3.56 -8.26
CA MET A 38 -2.27 -3.97 -9.67
C MET A 38 -2.30 -5.50 -9.83
N LEU A 39 -1.51 -6.22 -9.04
CA LEU A 39 -1.42 -7.68 -9.10
C LEU A 39 -2.73 -8.33 -8.64
N LEU A 40 -3.29 -7.86 -7.52
CA LEU A 40 -4.62 -8.27 -7.05
C LEU A 40 -5.73 -7.81 -8.01
N GLY A 41 -5.62 -6.61 -8.55
CA GLY A 41 -6.54 -6.08 -9.55
C GLY A 41 -6.58 -6.91 -10.83
N LYS A 42 -5.46 -7.50 -11.24
CA LYS A 42 -5.38 -8.42 -12.38
C LYS A 42 -6.01 -9.79 -12.09
N LEU A 43 -5.84 -10.31 -10.88
CA LEU A 43 -6.32 -11.64 -10.50
C LEU A 43 -7.82 -11.68 -10.17
N PHE A 44 -8.33 -10.65 -9.49
CA PHE A 44 -9.70 -10.64 -8.96
C PHE A 44 -10.56 -9.45 -9.44
N GLY A 45 -9.97 -8.57 -10.26
CA GLY A 45 -10.61 -7.34 -10.72
C GLY A 45 -10.35 -6.14 -9.79
N LEU A 46 -10.25 -4.96 -10.40
CA LEU A 46 -10.13 -3.66 -9.71
C LEU A 46 -11.46 -3.25 -9.06
N THR A 47 -11.76 -3.87 -7.93
CA THR A 47 -12.89 -3.54 -7.06
C THR A 47 -12.43 -2.83 -5.80
N ILE A 48 -13.32 -2.03 -5.20
CA ILE A 48 -13.07 -1.30 -3.94
C ILE A 48 -12.58 -2.23 -2.82
N MET A 49 -13.21 -3.40 -2.68
CA MET A 49 -12.83 -4.43 -1.71
C MET A 49 -11.39 -4.90 -1.90
N MET A 50 -10.97 -5.16 -3.14
CA MET A 50 -9.61 -5.58 -3.43
C MET A 50 -8.59 -4.48 -3.16
N THR A 51 -8.96 -3.22 -3.37
CA THR A 51 -8.10 -2.06 -3.08
C THR A 51 -7.83 -1.91 -1.58
N LEU A 52 -8.85 -2.14 -0.75
CA LEU A 52 -8.73 -2.15 0.72
C LEU A 52 -7.90 -3.34 1.21
N TRP A 53 -8.13 -4.53 0.65
CA TRP A 53 -7.32 -5.72 0.96
C TRP A 53 -5.85 -5.53 0.62
N SER A 54 -5.56 -4.96 -0.55
CA SER A 54 -4.20 -4.63 -0.98
C SER A 54 -3.52 -3.65 -0.01
N PHE A 55 -4.29 -2.67 0.49
CA PHE A 55 -3.80 -1.69 1.44
C PHE A 55 -3.47 -2.34 2.79
N ALA A 56 -4.39 -3.14 3.33
CA ALA A 56 -4.16 -3.87 4.58
C ALA A 56 -2.93 -4.79 4.49
N LEU A 57 -2.77 -5.49 3.36
CA LEU A 57 -1.64 -6.39 3.13
C LEU A 57 -0.32 -5.62 3.06
N THR A 58 -0.29 -4.51 2.31
CA THR A 58 0.91 -3.65 2.22
C THR A 58 1.27 -3.03 3.57
N PHE A 59 0.26 -2.61 4.34
CA PHE A 59 0.43 -2.07 5.68
C PHE A 59 1.01 -3.12 6.65
N LEU A 60 0.49 -4.35 6.62
CA LEU A 60 1.02 -5.46 7.43
C LEU A 60 2.47 -5.79 7.06
N ILE A 61 2.81 -5.79 5.77
CA ILE A 61 4.20 -5.98 5.31
C ILE A 61 5.08 -4.86 5.86
N MET A 62 4.64 -3.60 5.76
CA MET A 62 5.39 -2.46 6.30
C MET A 62 5.60 -2.56 7.80
N PHE A 63 4.55 -2.93 8.54
CA PHE A 63 4.61 -3.13 9.97
C PHE A 63 5.55 -4.29 10.35
N GLY A 64 5.44 -5.44 9.68
CA GLY A 64 6.33 -6.59 9.88
C GLY A 64 7.79 -6.27 9.58
N PHE A 65 8.05 -5.52 8.50
CA PHE A 65 9.39 -5.05 8.16
C PHE A 65 9.94 -4.09 9.22
N ASN A 66 9.06 -3.30 9.86
CA ASN A 66 9.45 -2.40 10.95
C ASN A 66 9.83 -3.16 12.23
N LEU A 67 9.20 -4.32 12.50
CA LEU A 67 9.58 -5.19 13.63
C LEU A 67 10.95 -5.83 13.41
N MET A 68 11.28 -6.21 12.16
CA MET A 68 12.56 -6.87 11.83
C MET A 68 13.73 -5.89 11.67
N GLN A 69 13.47 -4.68 11.16
CA GLN A 69 14.43 -3.59 11.09
C GLN A 69 13.89 -2.40 11.89
N PRO A 70 14.07 -2.41 13.23
CA PRO A 70 13.78 -1.24 14.03
C PRO A 70 14.59 -0.09 13.44
N SER A 71 13.89 0.94 12.97
CA SER A 71 14.49 2.10 12.34
C SER A 71 15.58 2.61 13.28
N LYS A 72 16.85 2.46 12.88
CA LYS A 72 17.98 3.03 13.62
C LYS A 72 17.70 4.53 13.71
N LYS A 73 17.39 4.99 14.93
CA LYS A 73 17.33 6.40 15.27
C LYS A 73 18.64 7.07 14.92
#